data_AF-A0A943KCB1-F1
#
_entry.id   AF-A0A943KCB1-F1
#
_cell.length_a   1.000
_cell.length_b   1.000
_cell.length_c   1.000
_cell.angle_alpha   90.00
_cell.angle_beta   90.00
_cell.angle_gamma   90.00
#
_symmetry.space_group_name_H-M   'P 1'
#
loop_
_entity.id
_entity.type
_entity.pdbx_description
1 polymer ?
#
loop_
_entity_poly.entity_id
_entity_poly.type
_entity_poly.pdbx_seq_one_letter_code
_entity_poly.pdbx_strand_id
1 'polypeptide(L)'
;MILKYLKEHMFLFIFNGLSFVFGLIALILYTTNGTTEFNPNLSLNVILGLSLGLAFIVVSLILPKLRITLYLPFLMFLYGFLEYLVSQDTYIANIFVGIDTTGISSTFVMICLFSALSFISPIFTFFFEKREKEDVKVEIKEAENQ
;
A
#
# COMPACT_ATOMS: atom_id res chain seq x y z
N MET A 1 -5.64 3.21 -29.28
CA MET A 1 -6.27 2.34 -28.25
C MET A 1 -5.54 2.43 -26.91
N ILE A 2 -4.24 2.11 -26.85
CA ILE A 2 -3.43 2.14 -25.61
C ILE A 2 -3.34 3.55 -24.99
N LEU A 3 -3.07 4.58 -25.80
CA LEU A 3 -2.98 5.96 -25.30
C LEU A 3 -4.29 6.47 -24.67
N LYS A 4 -5.43 6.00 -25.20
CA LYS A 4 -6.76 6.34 -24.68
C LYS A 4 -7.00 5.66 -23.32
N TYR A 5 -6.66 4.38 -23.21
CA TYR A 5 -6.73 3.62 -21.95
C TYR A 5 -5.84 4.21 -20.85
N LEU A 6 -4.61 4.61 -21.18
CA LEU A 6 -3.69 5.26 -20.23
C LEU A 6 -4.23 6.59 -19.73
N LYS A 7 -4.87 7.38 -20.61
CA LYS A 7 -5.44 8.68 -20.24
C LYS A 7 -6.69 8.52 -19.37
N GLU A 8 -7.54 7.53 -19.67
CA GLU A 8 -8.75 7.19 -18.89
C GLU A 8 -8.44 6.57 -17.51
N HIS A 9 -7.25 6.03 -17.30
CA HIS A 9 -6.86 5.37 -16.04
C HIS A 9 -5.58 5.96 -15.44
N MET A 10 -5.24 7.19 -15.81
CA MET A 10 -3.96 7.83 -15.46
C MET A 10 -3.73 7.84 -13.94
N PHE A 11 -4.74 8.22 -13.15
CA PHE A 11 -4.65 8.25 -11.69
C PHE A 11 -4.41 6.86 -11.09
N LEU A 12 -5.07 5.84 -11.64
CA LEU A 12 -4.88 4.45 -11.22
C LEU A 12 -3.44 4.01 -11.48
N PHE A 13 -2.88 4.30 -12.65
CA PHE A 13 -1.49 3.97 -12.97
C PHE A 13 -0.49 4.70 -12.06
N ILE A 14 -0.71 5.97 -11.75
CA ILE A 14 0.19 6.76 -10.90
C ILE A 14 0.16 6.25 -9.46
N PHE A 15 -1.01 6.19 -8.83
CA PHE A 15 -1.11 5.86 -7.41
C PHE A 15 -0.87 4.36 -7.14
N ASN A 16 -1.45 3.46 -7.94
CA ASN A 16 -1.15 2.03 -7.76
C ASN A 16 0.30 1.70 -8.18
N GLY A 17 0.86 2.42 -9.16
CA GLY A 17 2.28 2.28 -9.50
C GLY A 17 3.21 2.71 -8.36
N LEU A 18 2.95 3.85 -7.73
CA LEU A 18 3.69 4.30 -6.55
C LEU A 18 3.55 3.32 -5.38
N SER A 19 2.31 2.88 -5.10
CA SER A 19 2.04 1.86 -4.09
C SER A 19 2.84 0.58 -4.33
N PHE A 20 2.94 0.14 -5.60
CA PHE A 20 3.70 -1.06 -5.97
C PHE A 20 5.18 -0.89 -5.63
N VAL A 21 5.78 0.24 -6.01
CA VAL A 21 7.20 0.53 -5.74
C VAL A 21 7.45 0.57 -4.23
N PHE A 22 6.60 1.27 -3.47
CA PHE A 22 6.76 1.35 -2.02
C PHE A 22 6.55 0.01 -1.32
N GLY A 23 5.55 -0.77 -1.73
CA GLY A 23 5.30 -2.12 -1.21
C GLY A 23 6.45 -3.09 -1.52
N LEU A 24 7.03 -2.98 -2.71
CA LEU A 24 8.19 -3.81 -3.10
C LEU A 24 9.43 -3.43 -2.29
N ILE A 25 9.71 -2.14 -2.12
CA ILE A 25 10.81 -1.68 -1.26
C ILE A 25 10.59 -2.15 0.19
N ALA A 26 9.37 -2.01 0.72
CA ALA A 26 9.04 -2.49 2.06
C ALA A 26 9.29 -3.99 2.22
N LEU A 27 8.86 -4.81 1.25
CA LEU A 27 9.07 -6.26 1.26
C LEU A 27 10.56 -6.62 1.21
N ILE A 28 11.35 -5.94 0.38
CA ILE A 28 12.80 -6.16 0.28
C ILE A 28 13.48 -5.78 1.59
N LEU A 29 13.18 -4.60 2.14
CA LEU A 29 13.75 -4.15 3.41
C LEU A 29 13.38 -5.09 4.55
N TYR A 30 12.13 -5.55 4.60
CA TYR A 30 11.67 -6.48 5.62
C TYR A 30 12.33 -7.86 5.50
N THR A 31 12.44 -8.42 4.30
CA THR A 31 13.08 -9.74 4.10
C THR A 31 14.59 -9.72 4.39
N THR A 32 15.24 -8.56 4.27
CA THR A 32 16.68 -8.40 4.50
C THR A 32 17.03 -7.95 5.92
N ASN A 33 16.14 -7.21 6.58
CA ASN A 33 16.43 -6.55 7.85
C ASN A 33 15.28 -6.60 8.88
N GLY A 34 14.22 -7.37 8.61
CA GLY A 34 13.03 -7.44 9.47
C GLY A 34 13.21 -8.30 10.73
N THR A 35 14.40 -8.82 10.97
CA THR A 35 14.74 -9.57 12.18
C THR A 35 15.53 -8.68 13.13
N THR A 36 15.34 -8.90 14.43
CA THR A 36 16.06 -8.22 15.50
C THR A 36 16.58 -9.23 16.51
N GLU A 37 17.43 -8.80 17.45
CA GLU A 37 17.86 -9.66 18.55
C GLU A 37 16.69 -10.18 19.39
N PHE A 38 15.57 -9.45 19.40
CA PHE A 38 14.35 -9.81 20.12
C PHE A 38 13.37 -10.64 19.28
N ASN A 39 13.50 -10.61 17.95
CA ASN A 39 12.71 -11.43 17.05
C ASN A 39 13.57 -11.95 15.88
N PRO A 40 14.16 -13.16 16.01
CA PRO A 40 15.11 -13.69 15.04
C PRO A 40 14.45 -14.25 13.77
N ASN A 41 13.11 -14.35 13.75
CA ASN A 41 12.38 -14.96 12.64
C ASN A 41 11.51 -13.93 11.93
N LEU A 42 11.51 -13.98 10.60
CA LEU A 42 10.55 -13.20 9.82
C LEU A 42 9.14 -13.74 10.06
N SER A 43 8.22 -12.84 10.43
CA SER A 43 6.78 -13.11 10.42
C SER A 43 6.30 -13.36 9.00
N LEU A 44 5.76 -14.57 8.77
CA LEU A 44 5.15 -14.98 7.51
C LEU A 44 3.92 -14.14 7.18
N ASN A 45 3.19 -13.65 8.18
CA ASN A 45 2.01 -12.80 7.97
C ASN A 45 2.37 -11.47 7.30
N VAL A 46 3.52 -10.87 7.67
CA VAL A 46 4.02 -9.64 7.03
C VAL A 46 4.34 -9.89 5.56
N ILE A 47 5.03 -11.01 5.28
CA ILE A 47 5.37 -11.42 3.91
C ILE A 47 4.09 -11.61 3.10
N LEU A 48 3.11 -12.33 3.64
CA LEU A 48 1.82 -12.56 2.99
C LEU A 48 1.08 -11.26 2.73
N GLY A 49 0.96 -10.37 3.72
CA GLY A 49 0.27 -9.08 3.57
C GLY A 49 0.89 -8.22 2.47
N LEU A 50 2.21 -8.04 2.50
CA LEU A 50 2.92 -7.24 1.49
C LEU A 50 2.86 -7.89 0.09
N SER A 51 3.02 -9.21 0.00
CA SER A 51 2.99 -9.94 -1.28
C SER A 51 1.60 -9.97 -1.90
N LEU A 52 0.56 -10.16 -1.10
CA LEU A 52 -0.83 -10.09 -1.56
C LEU A 52 -1.21 -8.67 -1.96
N GLY A 53 -0.72 -7.64 -1.26
CA GLY A 53 -0.88 -6.24 -1.67
C GLY A 53 -0.33 -5.99 -3.08
N LEU A 54 0.89 -6.46 -3.36
CA LEU A 54 1.50 -6.37 -4.70
C LEU A 54 0.68 -7.14 -5.75
N ALA A 55 0.23 -8.35 -5.43
CA ALA A 55 -0.60 -9.14 -6.32
C ALA A 55 -1.93 -8.45 -6.65
N PHE A 56 -2.60 -7.86 -5.65
CA PHE A 56 -3.85 -7.14 -5.88
C PHE A 56 -3.66 -5.84 -6.66
N ILE A 57 -2.50 -5.18 -6.60
CA ILE A 57 -2.20 -4.07 -7.51
C ILE A 57 -2.26 -4.56 -8.96
N VAL A 58 -1.62 -5.68 -9.27
CA VAL A 58 -1.64 -6.23 -10.64
C VAL A 58 -3.06 -6.57 -11.06
N VAL A 59 -3.85 -7.19 -10.17
CA VAL A 59 -5.26 -7.47 -10.43
C VAL A 59 -6.06 -6.19 -10.69
N SER A 60 -5.81 -5.12 -9.93
CA SER A 60 -6.49 -3.84 -10.07
C SER A 60 -6.21 -3.14 -11.42
N LEU A 61 -5.01 -3.34 -11.97
CA LEU A 61 -4.60 -2.81 -13.28
C LEU A 61 -5.26 -3.57 -14.44
N ILE A 62 -5.50 -4.87 -14.27
CA ILE A 62 -6.14 -5.74 -15.27
C ILE A 62 -7.67 -5.55 -15.24
N LEU A 63 -8.25 -5.38 -14.05
CA LEU A 63 -9.70 -5.32 -13.83
C LEU A 63 -10.13 -3.99 -13.14
N PRO A 64 -9.85 -2.81 -13.74
CA PRO A 64 -10.13 -1.52 -13.10
C PRO A 64 -11.63 -1.23 -12.96
N LYS A 65 -12.49 -1.92 -13.72
CA LYS A 65 -13.95 -1.76 -13.65
C LYS A 65 -14.56 -2.33 -12.35
N LEU A 66 -13.87 -3.27 -11.69
CA LEU A 66 -14.32 -3.88 -10.46
C LEU A 66 -13.83 -3.07 -9.26
N ARG A 67 -14.65 -2.16 -8.74
CA ARG A 67 -14.25 -1.25 -7.63
C ARG A 67 -13.61 -1.94 -6.43
N ILE A 68 -14.03 -3.18 -6.12
CA ILE A 68 -13.46 -3.94 -5.01
C ILE A 68 -11.96 -4.23 -5.19
N THR A 69 -11.48 -4.41 -6.43
CA THR A 69 -10.07 -4.67 -6.73
C THR A 69 -9.19 -3.46 -6.47
N LEU A 70 -9.76 -2.24 -6.41
CA LEU A 70 -9.04 -1.02 -6.05
C LEU A 70 -8.86 -0.86 -4.54
N TYR A 71 -9.69 -1.54 -3.74
CA TYR A 71 -9.64 -1.48 -2.27
C TYR A 71 -8.80 -2.59 -1.65
N LEU A 72 -8.72 -3.76 -2.31
CA LEU A 72 -7.94 -4.91 -1.82
C LEU A 72 -6.44 -4.62 -1.59
N PRO A 73 -5.73 -3.86 -2.47
CA PRO A 73 -4.34 -3.49 -2.20
C PRO A 73 -4.17 -2.75 -0.87
N PHE A 74 -5.05 -1.77 -0.59
CA PHE A 74 -5.04 -1.03 0.66
C PHE A 74 -5.16 -1.98 1.86
N LEU A 75 -6.14 -2.88 1.86
CA LEU A 75 -6.37 -3.79 2.97
C LEU A 75 -5.17 -4.71 3.23
N MET A 76 -4.56 -5.25 2.17
CA MET A 76 -3.45 -6.18 2.33
C MET A 76 -2.16 -5.49 2.77
N PHE A 77 -1.87 -4.29 2.24
CA PHE A 77 -0.71 -3.51 2.73
C PHE A 77 -0.91 -3.02 4.16
N LEU A 78 -2.13 -2.60 4.53
CA LEU A 78 -2.44 -2.24 5.91
C LEU A 78 -2.27 -3.45 6.83
N TYR A 79 -2.77 -4.63 6.43
CA TYR A 79 -2.57 -5.86 7.18
C TYR A 79 -1.09 -6.19 7.34
N GLY A 80 -0.30 -6.16 6.26
CA GLY A 80 1.15 -6.40 6.33
C GLY A 80 1.89 -5.41 7.24
N PHE A 81 1.49 -4.13 7.23
CA PHE A 81 2.04 -3.10 8.12
C PHE A 81 1.70 -3.36 9.59
N LEU A 82 0.46 -3.70 9.90
CA LEU A 82 0.04 -4.00 11.27
C LEU A 82 0.75 -5.25 11.80
N GLU A 83 0.84 -6.31 10.99
CA GLU A 83 1.59 -7.52 11.33
C GLU A 83 3.07 -7.22 11.55
N TYR A 84 3.64 -6.24 10.84
CA TYR A 84 5.02 -5.82 11.07
C TYR A 84 5.18 -5.18 12.44
N LEU A 85 4.28 -4.26 12.82
CA LEU A 85 4.29 -3.66 14.15
C LEU A 85 4.10 -4.70 15.26
N VAL A 86 3.21 -5.68 15.06
CA VAL A 86 3.02 -6.80 15.99
C VAL A 86 4.30 -7.64 16.09
N SER A 87 4.96 -7.93 14.96
CA SER A 87 6.22 -8.68 14.98
C SER A 87 7.38 -7.95 15.67
N GLN A 88 7.26 -6.64 15.86
CA GLN A 88 8.25 -5.81 16.53
C GLN A 88 7.79 -5.29 17.90
N ASP A 89 6.74 -5.88 18.49
CA ASP A 89 6.15 -5.44 19.76
C ASP A 89 7.18 -5.36 20.90
N THR A 90 8.05 -6.37 21.00
CA THR A 90 9.06 -6.51 22.03
C THR A 90 10.21 -5.53 21.81
N TYR A 91 10.61 -5.32 20.55
CA TYR A 91 11.58 -4.28 20.19
C TYR A 91 11.07 -2.88 20.57
N ILE A 92 9.82 -2.58 20.22
CA ILE A 92 9.17 -1.31 20.54
C ILE A 92 9.08 -1.13 22.06
N ALA A 93 8.64 -2.15 22.80
CA ALA A 93 8.54 -2.10 24.26
C ALA A 93 9.90 -1.85 24.92
N ASN A 94 10.97 -2.50 24.45
CA ASN A 94 12.31 -2.35 25.01
C ASN A 94 12.88 -0.95 24.80
N ILE A 95 12.57 -0.29 23.68
CA ILE A 95 12.92 1.12 23.46
C ILE A 95 12.17 2.02 24.45
N PHE A 96 10.87 1.81 24.63
CA PHE A 96 10.05 2.67 25.52
C PHE A 96 10.38 2.51 27.00
N VAL A 97 10.75 1.31 27.45
CA VAL A 97 11.15 1.04 28.83
C VAL A 97 12.63 1.39 29.06
N GLY A 98 13.38 1.75 28.01
CA GLY A 98 14.78 2.18 28.10
C GLY A 98 15.76 1.04 28.33
N ILE A 99 15.37 -0.21 28.03
CA ILE A 99 16.26 -1.38 28.05
C ILE A 99 17.22 -1.31 26.86
N ASP A 100 16.69 -0.93 25.68
CA ASP A 100 17.49 -0.67 24.50
C ASP A 100 17.83 0.82 24.38
N THR A 101 19.08 1.17 24.68
CA THR A 101 19.56 2.56 24.63
C THR A 101 20.03 2.99 23.25
N THR A 102 20.01 2.09 22.25
CA THR A 102 20.48 2.40 20.89
C THR A 102 19.47 3.26 20.10
N GLY A 103 18.22 3.30 20.56
CA GLY A 103 17.14 4.09 19.95
C GLY A 103 16.47 3.37 18.76
N ILE A 104 15.59 4.10 18.06
CA ILE A 104 14.86 3.55 16.91
C ILE A 104 15.82 3.37 15.72
N SER A 105 15.95 2.14 15.23
CA SER A 105 16.83 1.84 14.10
C SER A 105 16.31 2.50 12.81
N SER A 106 17.24 2.98 11.97
CA SER A 106 16.89 3.58 10.68
C SER A 106 16.14 2.59 9.79
N THR A 107 16.48 1.30 9.85
CA THR A 107 15.80 0.27 9.08
C THR A 107 14.36 0.06 9.53
N PHE A 108 14.09 0.07 10.84
CA PHE A 108 12.74 0.01 11.37
C PHE A 108 11.89 1.17 10.83
N VAL A 109 12.44 2.39 10.86
CA VAL A 109 11.76 3.60 10.33
C VAL A 109 11.49 3.46 8.84
N MET A 110 12.46 2.98 8.06
CA MET A 110 12.31 2.83 6.61
C MET A 110 11.27 1.78 6.23
N ILE A 111 11.23 0.63 6.92
CA ILE A 111 10.17 -0.38 6.70
C ILE A 111 8.80 0.20 7.05
N CYS A 112 8.68 0.90 8.18
CA CYS A 112 7.44 1.59 8.56
C CYS A 112 7.00 2.61 7.51
N LEU A 113 7.92 3.46 7.05
CA LEU A 113 7.65 4.51 6.08
C LEU A 113 7.17 3.94 4.75
N PHE A 114 7.91 3.00 4.16
CA PHE A 114 7.55 2.42 2.87
C PHE A 114 6.28 1.57 2.95
N SER A 115 6.09 0.83 4.04
CA SER A 115 4.84 0.08 4.27
C SER A 115 3.66 1.04 4.42
N ALA A 116 3.82 2.16 5.13
CA ALA A 116 2.78 3.16 5.27
C ALA A 116 2.40 3.81 3.94
N LEU A 117 3.40 4.25 3.17
CA LEU A 117 3.19 4.80 1.83
C LEU A 117 2.52 3.79 0.89
N SER A 118 2.81 2.49 1.04
CA SER A 118 2.20 1.43 0.23
C SER A 118 0.69 1.29 0.44
N PHE A 119 0.16 1.45 1.66
CA PHE A 119 -1.29 1.41 1.88
C PHE A 119 -1.97 2.77 1.71
N ILE A 120 -1.27 3.89 1.96
CA ILE A 120 -1.85 5.24 1.79
C ILE A 120 -2.13 5.54 0.31
N SER A 121 -1.24 5.14 -0.60
CA SER A 121 -1.34 5.51 -2.00
C SER A 121 -2.59 4.93 -2.72
N PRO A 122 -2.98 3.65 -2.56
CA PRO A 122 -4.19 3.09 -3.16
C PRO A 122 -5.50 3.74 -2.71
N ILE A 123 -5.53 4.38 -1.52
CA ILE A 123 -6.71 5.12 -1.05
C ILE A 123 -7.03 6.28 -2.01
N PHE A 124 -6.00 6.97 -2.52
CA PHE A 124 -6.18 8.05 -3.48
C PHE A 124 -6.74 7.53 -4.80
N THR A 125 -6.30 6.36 -5.27
CA THR A 125 -6.88 5.71 -6.45
C THR A 125 -8.40 5.58 -6.34
N PHE A 126 -8.90 5.12 -5.20
CA PHE A 126 -10.34 4.96 -4.96
C PHE A 126 -11.08 6.31 -4.96
N PHE A 127 -10.54 7.33 -4.30
CA PHE A 127 -11.19 8.65 -4.23
C PHE A 127 -11.21 9.38 -5.58
N PHE A 128 -10.13 9.30 -6.36
CA PHE A 128 -10.06 9.96 -7.67
C PHE A 128 -10.90 9.25 -8.73
N GLU A 129 -10.94 7.91 -8.73
CA GLU A 129 -11.82 7.15 -9.62
C GLU A 129 -13.31 7.44 -9.35
N LYS A 130 -13.67 7.73 -8.10
CA LYS A 130 -15.03 8.15 -7.73
C LYS A 130 -15.39 9.52 -8.32
N ARG A 131 -14.49 10.52 -8.21
CA ARG A 131 -14.74 11.87 -8.76
C ARG A 131 -14.89 11.88 -10.27
N GLU A 132 -14.02 11.19 -10.99
CA GLU A 132 -14.06 11.15 -12.46
C GLU A 132 -15.41 10.62 -12.98
N LYS A 133 -16.01 9.65 -12.27
CA LYS A 133 -17.36 9.13 -12.60
C LYS A 133 -18.50 10.07 -12.22
N GLU A 134 -18.31 10.98 -11.28
CA GLU A 134 -19.30 12.00 -10.92
C GLU A 134 -19.29 13.14 -11.94
N ASP A 135 -18.12 13.62 -12.35
CA ASP A 135 -17.96 14.70 -13.32
C ASP A 135 -18.55 14.32 -14.70
N VAL A 136 -18.26 13.11 -15.20
CA VAL A 136 -18.83 12.62 -16.48
C VAL A 136 -20.36 12.53 -16.44
N LYS A 137 -20.94 12.23 -15.28
CA LYS A 137 -22.42 12.17 -15.15
C LYS A 137 -23.06 13.54 -15.16
N VAL A 138 -22.36 14.58 -14.69
CA VAL A 138 -22.85 15.97 -14.72
C VAL A 138 -22.86 16.47 -16.16
N GLU A 139 -21.77 16.26 -16.91
CA GLU A 139 -21.69 16.67 -18.32
C GLU A 139 -22.78 16.04 -19.20
N ILE A 140 -23.07 14.74 -19.02
CA ILE A 140 -24.13 14.05 -19.79
C ILE A 140 -25.50 14.67 -19.50
N LYS A 141 -25.79 14.99 -18.23
CA LYS A 141 -27.08 15.62 -17.86
C LYS A 141 -27.22 17.04 -18.40
N GLU A 142 -26.12 17.78 -18.51
CA GLU A 142 -26.14 19.11 -19.12
C GLU A 142 -26.36 19.04 -20.64
N ALA A 143 -25.77 18.04 -21.30
CA ALA A 143 -25.95 17.80 -22.74
C ALA A 143 -27.36 17.30 -23.11
N GLU A 144 -28.03 16.54 -22.23
CA GLU A 144 -29.42 16.09 -22.44
C GLU A 144 -30.46 17.21 -22.25
N ASN A 145 -30.09 18.30 -21.56
CA ASN A 145 -30.97 19.44 -21.28
C ASN A 145 -30.80 20.61 -22.29
N GLN A 146 -29.98 20.43 -23.32
CA GLN A 146 -29.79 21.38 -24.44
C GLN A 146 -30.45 20.87 -25.71
#